data_AF-A0A7J9ERH2-F1
#
_entry.id   AF-A0A7J9ERH2-F1
#
_cell.length_a   1.000
_cell.length_b   1.000
_cell.length_c   1.000
_cell.angle_alpha   90.00
_cell.angle_beta   90.00
_cell.angle_gamma   90.00
#
_symmetry.space_group_name_H-M   'P 1'
#
loop_
_entity.id
_entity.type
_entity.pdbx_description
1 polymer ?
#
loop_
_entity_poly.entity_id
_entity_poly.type
_entity_poly.pdbx_seq_one_letter_code
_entity_poly.pdbx_strand_id
1 'polypeptide(L)'
;MVLNDSENLDECGLSMDMGVSGEVTTKLKGCFNSKLRNLGKKSSGFKKDVGSLVDSNGGMGRSLFANDYRYVGSLKEGKKSVGRISKVVSGPQIHRTKKQKNMGSEKQGFIWLSGLLFLNILALSTAEVLYYEFFVSSLLSFPPSLFLQESQFTKLCSTKSILTVNGSFPGPEIRVRRGDTVFVNVHNQGNHAVSLKWEGVKDSIDGSNELIQPGRNFTYEIELEDEIGTLWWHATSAWAAATVHGAFVILPAANEDYPFPAPTSDQTIILGEWFREELTEANQTIAPGSADAYTINGHPGETYGCSNDTTYEMQVDYEGLYLVRVINAIANETMVFGVASHSFTIVGQSGDYSRRSFTNSLTLAPAQVVDVLLCANQNVGHYYITARPSSGAHITNGILRYTTTSSLI
;
A
#
# COMPACT_ATOMS: atom_id res chain seq x y z
N MET A 1 -4.32 -17.45 -12.37
CA MET A 1 -5.56 -18.14 -12.80
C MET A 1 -6.39 -17.12 -13.55
N VAL A 2 -6.55 -17.28 -14.86
CA VAL A 2 -7.19 -16.26 -15.73
C VAL A 2 -8.69 -16.27 -15.46
N LEU A 3 -9.20 -15.22 -14.82
CA LEU A 3 -10.64 -15.01 -14.64
C LEU A 3 -11.19 -14.35 -15.90
N ASN A 4 -11.71 -15.18 -16.81
CA ASN A 4 -12.50 -14.74 -17.95
C ASN A 4 -13.98 -14.95 -17.61
N ASP A 5 -14.63 -13.91 -17.08
CA ASP A 5 -16.08 -13.75 -17.13
C ASP A 5 -16.36 -12.30 -17.54
N SER A 6 -16.54 -12.10 -18.85
CA SER A 6 -16.95 -10.82 -19.44
C SER A 6 -18.47 -10.70 -19.37
N GLU A 7 -19.01 -10.38 -18.18
CA GLU A 7 -20.29 -9.68 -18.11
C GLU A 7 -20.05 -8.22 -18.52
N ASN A 8 -20.77 -7.76 -19.55
CA ASN A 8 -20.80 -6.38 -20.02
C ASN A 8 -21.41 -5.48 -18.94
N LEU A 9 -20.58 -5.09 -17.97
CA LEU A 9 -20.89 -4.01 -17.04
C LEU A 9 -20.34 -2.73 -17.67
N ASP A 10 -21.21 -1.72 -17.86
CA ASP A 10 -20.78 -0.37 -18.22
C ASP A 10 -19.67 0.10 -17.26
N GLU A 11 -18.81 1.02 -17.70
CA GLU A 11 -17.67 1.56 -16.90
C GLU A 11 -18.10 2.07 -15.50
N CYS A 12 -19.40 2.31 -15.29
CA CYS A 12 -20.02 2.73 -14.03
C CYS A 12 -21.04 1.73 -13.42
N GLY A 13 -21.10 0.48 -13.89
CA GLY A 13 -21.86 -0.58 -13.23
C GLY A 13 -23.38 -0.45 -13.31
N LEU A 14 -23.93 -0.08 -14.46
CA LEU A 14 -25.36 -0.23 -14.72
C LEU A 14 -25.61 -1.58 -15.42
N SER A 15 -26.17 -2.52 -14.68
CA SER A 15 -26.85 -3.69 -15.29
C SER A 15 -28.15 -3.20 -15.92
N MET A 16 -28.32 -3.41 -17.23
CA MET A 16 -29.64 -3.34 -17.87
C MET A 16 -30.49 -4.54 -17.42
N ASP A 17 -31.42 -4.32 -16.50
CA ASP A 17 -32.58 -5.21 -16.41
C ASP A 17 -33.50 -4.93 -17.61
N MET A 18 -33.48 -5.83 -18.60
CA MET A 18 -34.49 -5.85 -19.65
C MET A 18 -35.81 -6.40 -19.08
N GLY A 19 -36.58 -5.53 -18.42
CA GLY A 19 -37.96 -5.76 -18.01
C GLY A 19 -38.88 -4.70 -18.61
N VAL A 20 -39.70 -5.11 -19.57
CA VAL A 20 -40.61 -4.31 -20.40
C VAL A 20 -41.57 -3.44 -19.58
N SER A 21 -41.64 -2.12 -19.86
CA SER A 21 -42.88 -1.32 -20.05
C SER A 21 -42.64 0.21 -19.96
N GLY A 22 -42.72 0.90 -21.10
CA GLY A 22 -43.37 2.21 -21.25
C GLY A 22 -42.74 3.47 -20.61
N GLU A 23 -42.36 4.43 -21.48
CA GLU A 23 -42.20 5.87 -21.21
C GLU A 23 -41.08 6.34 -20.27
N VAL A 24 -39.84 6.44 -20.77
CA VAL A 24 -38.99 7.65 -20.61
C VAL A 24 -38.00 7.72 -21.79
N THR A 25 -38.38 8.35 -22.89
CA THR A 25 -37.45 8.66 -24.00
C THR A 25 -37.08 10.14 -23.98
N THR A 26 -36.21 10.55 -23.05
CA THR A 26 -35.23 11.64 -23.26
C THR A 26 -34.27 11.72 -22.07
N LYS A 27 -32.96 11.87 -22.33
CA LYS A 27 -31.80 11.80 -21.41
C LYS A 27 -31.24 10.39 -21.18
N LEU A 28 -30.49 9.89 -22.16
CA LEU A 28 -29.38 8.94 -21.97
C LEU A 28 -28.58 8.91 -23.29
N LYS A 29 -27.73 9.93 -23.46
CA LYS A 29 -26.69 10.03 -24.50
C LYS A 29 -25.50 10.75 -23.86
N GLY A 30 -24.86 10.09 -22.91
CA GLY A 30 -23.63 10.53 -22.23
C GLY A 30 -23.04 9.29 -21.59
N CYS A 31 -22.01 8.73 -22.26
CA CYS A 31 -21.22 7.51 -21.97
C CYS A 31 -20.96 6.60 -23.19
N PHE A 32 -21.28 7.01 -24.42
CA PHE A 32 -20.83 6.27 -25.61
C PHE A 32 -20.45 7.21 -26.75
N ASN A 33 -19.41 8.02 -26.56
CA ASN A 33 -18.75 8.71 -27.68
C ASN A 33 -17.34 9.25 -27.38
N SER A 34 -16.54 8.48 -26.64
CA SER A 34 -15.09 8.58 -26.71
C SER A 34 -14.58 7.20 -27.09
N LYS A 35 -13.76 7.10 -28.15
CA LYS A 35 -13.09 5.87 -28.62
C LYS A 35 -13.85 4.85 -29.51
N LEU A 36 -14.68 5.29 -30.45
CA LEU A 36 -14.95 4.53 -31.69
C LEU A 36 -14.93 5.43 -32.92
N ARG A 37 -13.76 6.03 -33.19
CA ARG A 37 -13.36 6.44 -34.53
C ARG A 37 -12.15 5.60 -34.91
N ASN A 38 -12.30 4.84 -35.99
CA ASN A 38 -11.38 3.82 -36.54
C ASN A 38 -11.52 2.42 -35.91
N LEU A 39 -12.48 1.64 -36.40
CA LEU A 39 -12.23 0.31 -36.97
C LEU A 39 -13.48 -0.12 -37.75
N GLY A 40 -13.27 -0.47 -39.01
CA GLY A 40 -14.32 -0.66 -40.00
C GLY A 40 -14.98 -2.04 -39.98
N LYS A 41 -16.21 -2.06 -40.50
CA LYS A 41 -16.80 -3.04 -41.44
C LYS A 41 -16.13 -4.44 -41.48
N LYS A 42 -16.82 -5.48 -40.99
CA LYS A 42 -17.42 -6.59 -41.81
C LYS A 42 -17.82 -7.82 -40.98
N SER A 43 -18.84 -8.50 -41.52
CA SER A 43 -19.37 -9.86 -41.27
C SER A 43 -20.15 -10.06 -39.98
N SER A 44 -21.44 -10.41 -39.96
CA SER A 44 -22.28 -11.39 -40.68
C SER A 44 -22.16 -12.83 -40.18
N GLY A 45 -23.14 -13.21 -39.34
CA GLY A 45 -23.75 -14.54 -39.32
C GLY A 45 -23.11 -15.59 -38.41
N PHE A 46 -23.83 -16.01 -37.37
CA PHE A 46 -24.27 -17.41 -37.27
C PHE A 46 -25.45 -17.55 -36.30
N LYS A 47 -26.42 -18.36 -36.73
CA LYS A 47 -27.65 -18.75 -36.04
C LYS A 47 -27.36 -19.97 -35.16
N LYS A 48 -28.14 -20.06 -34.07
CA LYS A 48 -28.71 -21.27 -33.43
C LYS A 48 -27.74 -22.41 -33.04
N ASP A 49 -27.77 -22.81 -31.77
CA ASP A 49 -28.60 -23.95 -31.39
C ASP A 49 -28.89 -24.01 -29.88
N VAL A 50 -30.14 -24.36 -29.62
CA VAL A 50 -30.73 -24.68 -28.32
C VAL A 50 -30.48 -26.16 -28.07
N GLY A 51 -30.01 -26.51 -26.87
CA GLY A 51 -29.84 -27.89 -26.44
C GLY A 51 -29.86 -27.99 -24.93
N SER A 52 -31.05 -27.88 -24.34
CA SER A 52 -31.32 -28.27 -22.97
C SER A 52 -31.36 -29.79 -22.86
N LEU A 53 -30.58 -30.37 -21.96
CA LEU A 53 -30.76 -31.72 -21.45
C LEU A 53 -30.79 -31.65 -19.92
N VAL A 54 -31.78 -32.34 -19.39
CA VAL A 54 -32.28 -32.34 -18.02
C VAL A 54 -31.85 -33.66 -17.33
N ASP A 55 -31.83 -33.61 -15.99
CA ASP A 55 -31.80 -34.70 -15.00
C ASP A 55 -30.45 -35.36 -14.66
N SER A 56 -30.04 -35.33 -13.38
CA SER A 56 -30.60 -36.22 -12.34
C SER A 56 -29.85 -36.14 -10.99
N ASN A 57 -30.60 -36.41 -9.93
CA ASN A 57 -30.24 -36.47 -8.51
C ASN A 57 -29.10 -37.44 -8.13
N GLY A 58 -28.41 -37.15 -7.01
CA GLY A 58 -27.66 -38.15 -6.22
C GLY A 58 -26.92 -37.51 -5.04
N GLY A 59 -27.30 -37.89 -3.81
CA GLY A 59 -26.85 -37.23 -2.58
C GLY A 59 -25.71 -37.88 -1.80
N MET A 60 -25.46 -37.28 -0.63
CA MET A 60 -24.75 -37.75 0.59
C MET A 60 -23.24 -38.06 0.51
N GLY A 61 -22.49 -37.35 1.38
CA GLY A 61 -21.15 -37.75 1.82
C GLY A 61 -20.53 -36.75 2.80
N ARG A 62 -20.57 -37.09 4.11
CA ARG A 62 -19.89 -36.38 5.21
C ARG A 62 -18.37 -36.65 5.21
N SER A 63 -17.56 -35.65 5.58
CA SER A 63 -16.26 -35.77 6.29
C SER A 63 -15.84 -34.36 6.75
N LEU A 64 -15.99 -33.97 8.01
CA LEU A 64 -15.01 -34.09 9.10
C LEU A 64 -13.57 -33.76 8.67
N PHE A 65 -13.03 -32.63 9.14
CA PHE A 65 -11.73 -32.52 9.82
C PHE A 65 -11.71 -31.24 10.69
N ALA A 66 -11.67 -31.45 12.00
CA ALA A 66 -11.25 -30.48 13.00
C ALA A 66 -9.83 -30.87 13.44
N ASN A 67 -8.93 -29.90 13.59
CA ASN A 67 -7.66 -30.12 14.30
C ASN A 67 -7.45 -29.00 15.32
N ASP A 68 -7.63 -29.38 16.58
CA ASP A 68 -7.14 -28.72 17.79
C ASP A 68 -5.60 -28.78 17.82
N TYR A 69 -4.96 -27.69 18.27
CA TYR A 69 -3.60 -27.74 18.80
C TYR A 69 -3.61 -27.41 20.30
N ARG A 70 -3.25 -28.42 21.11
CA ARG A 70 -2.93 -28.28 22.54
C ARG A 70 -1.44 -27.98 22.71
N TYR A 71 -1.16 -27.00 23.56
CA TYR A 71 0.13 -26.81 24.23
C TYR A 71 0.29 -27.79 25.41
N VAL A 72 1.46 -28.41 25.52
CA VAL A 72 1.96 -29.04 26.75
C VAL A 72 3.42 -28.64 26.94
N GLY A 73 3.75 -28.09 28.10
CA GLY A 73 5.09 -27.67 28.46
C GLY A 73 5.87 -28.64 29.34
N SER A 74 7.12 -28.23 29.60
CA SER A 74 7.99 -28.53 30.75
C SER A 74 8.82 -29.82 30.72
N LEU A 75 10.17 -29.74 30.79
CA LEU A 75 10.98 -29.72 32.04
C LEU A 75 12.50 -29.79 31.75
N LYS A 76 13.27 -29.53 32.82
CA LYS A 76 14.67 -29.10 32.94
C LYS A 76 15.75 -30.23 32.96
N GLU A 77 17.00 -29.75 32.84
CA GLU A 77 18.21 -30.08 33.64
C GLU A 77 19.29 -31.05 33.10
N GLY A 78 20.57 -30.63 33.21
CA GLY A 78 21.76 -31.51 33.16
C GLY A 78 23.10 -30.82 32.85
N LYS A 79 23.96 -30.63 33.87
CA LYS A 79 25.36 -30.11 33.83
C LYS A 79 26.42 -31.18 33.48
N LYS A 80 27.64 -30.70 33.13
CA LYS A 80 29.03 -31.29 33.14
C LYS A 80 29.59 -31.66 31.75
N SER A 81 30.88 -31.68 31.44
CA SER A 81 32.15 -31.03 31.86
C SER A 81 33.26 -31.55 30.93
N VAL A 82 34.20 -30.67 30.50
CA VAL A 82 35.63 -30.86 30.14
C VAL A 82 36.12 -32.16 29.48
N GLY A 83 36.88 -32.03 28.37
CA GLY A 83 37.80 -33.09 27.91
C GLY A 83 38.55 -32.77 26.60
N ARG A 84 39.82 -32.33 26.71
CA ARG A 84 40.79 -32.09 25.63
C ARG A 84 41.51 -33.41 25.30
N ILE A 85 41.56 -33.82 24.02
CA ILE A 85 42.49 -34.89 23.57
C ILE A 85 43.15 -34.47 22.26
N SER A 86 44.47 -34.26 22.36
CA SER A 86 45.43 -34.17 21.28
C SER A 86 45.70 -35.54 20.67
N LYS A 87 45.85 -35.62 19.34
CA LYS A 87 46.47 -36.76 18.68
C LYS A 87 47.56 -36.28 17.71
N VAL A 88 48.79 -36.61 18.10
CA VAL A 88 50.02 -36.59 17.32
C VAL A 88 49.99 -37.81 16.39
N VAL A 89 50.30 -37.61 15.11
CA VAL A 89 50.73 -38.70 14.21
C VAL A 89 51.99 -38.25 13.48
N SER A 90 53.00 -39.12 13.55
CA SER A 90 54.38 -38.92 13.10
C SER A 90 54.71 -39.75 11.86
N GLY A 91 55.46 -39.14 10.93
CA GLY A 91 56.45 -39.79 10.05
C GLY A 91 56.08 -39.89 8.55
N PRO A 92 57.06 -40.04 7.62
CA PRO A 92 58.51 -40.11 7.79
C PRO A 92 59.33 -39.08 6.96
N GLN A 93 60.58 -38.91 7.39
CA GLN A 93 61.66 -38.15 6.73
C GLN A 93 62.15 -38.85 5.44
N ILE A 94 62.38 -38.08 4.38
CA ILE A 94 63.19 -38.50 3.21
C ILE A 94 64.32 -37.49 3.04
N HIS A 95 65.55 -37.97 3.21
CA HIS A 95 66.78 -37.30 2.83
C HIS A 95 67.25 -37.85 1.49
N ARG A 96 67.45 -37.00 0.47
CA ARG A 96 68.61 -37.13 -0.44
C ARG A 96 68.83 -35.95 -1.40
N THR A 97 70.04 -35.40 -1.26
CA THR A 97 70.97 -34.90 -2.29
C THR A 97 70.59 -33.68 -3.15
N LYS A 98 71.22 -32.55 -2.82
CA LYS A 98 71.48 -31.44 -3.74
C LYS A 98 72.29 -31.92 -4.94
N LYS A 99 71.77 -31.72 -6.15
CA LYS A 99 72.55 -31.69 -7.39
C LYS A 99 72.32 -30.32 -8.03
N GLN A 100 73.25 -29.41 -7.77
CA GLN A 100 73.26 -28.06 -8.32
C GLN A 100 73.65 -28.16 -9.79
N LYS A 101 72.67 -28.11 -10.69
CA LYS A 101 72.92 -27.89 -12.12
C LYS A 101 72.87 -26.38 -12.37
N ASN A 102 74.03 -25.79 -12.64
CA ASN A 102 74.13 -24.47 -13.24
C ASN A 102 73.40 -24.48 -14.59
N MET A 103 72.26 -23.79 -14.65
CA MET A 103 71.61 -23.46 -15.91
C MET A 103 72.21 -22.14 -16.41
N GLY A 104 72.72 -22.18 -17.63
CA GLY A 104 73.40 -21.07 -18.28
C GLY A 104 72.53 -19.82 -18.43
N SER A 105 73.25 -18.70 -18.50
CA SER A 105 72.84 -17.29 -18.61
C SER A 105 71.88 -16.94 -19.77
N GLU A 106 71.34 -17.91 -20.50
CA GLU A 106 70.52 -17.69 -21.69
C GLU A 106 69.02 -17.96 -21.44
N LYS A 107 68.67 -18.62 -20.32
CA LYS A 107 67.27 -18.90 -19.95
C LYS A 107 66.66 -17.93 -18.93
N GLN A 108 67.42 -16.96 -18.44
CA GLN A 108 66.89 -15.90 -17.57
C GLN A 108 66.25 -14.77 -18.39
N GLY A 109 66.71 -14.46 -19.60
CA GLY A 109 66.10 -13.41 -20.44
C GLY A 109 64.65 -13.69 -20.86
N PHE A 110 64.31 -14.96 -21.12
CA PHE A 110 62.96 -15.33 -21.59
C PHE A 110 61.88 -15.26 -20.50
N ILE A 111 62.24 -15.51 -19.24
CA ILE A 111 61.30 -15.47 -18.10
C ILE A 111 60.99 -14.01 -17.72
N TRP A 112 61.96 -13.10 -17.89
CA TRP A 112 61.74 -11.67 -17.70
C TRP A 112 60.91 -11.04 -18.84
N LEU A 113 61.07 -11.49 -20.09
CA LEU A 113 60.23 -11.02 -21.19
C LEU A 113 58.79 -11.53 -21.11
N SER A 114 58.55 -12.79 -20.69
CA SER A 114 57.18 -13.28 -20.50
C SER A 114 56.47 -12.59 -19.32
N GLY A 115 57.21 -12.26 -18.26
CA GLY A 115 56.69 -11.52 -17.11
C GLY A 115 56.34 -10.06 -17.45
N LEU A 116 57.17 -9.38 -18.25
CA LEU A 116 56.84 -8.03 -18.73
C LEU A 116 55.68 -8.03 -19.73
N LEU A 117 55.54 -9.05 -20.58
CA LEU A 117 54.40 -9.16 -21.49
C LEU A 117 53.09 -9.40 -20.71
N PHE A 118 53.12 -10.20 -19.64
CA PHE A 118 51.96 -10.42 -18.78
C PHE A 118 51.59 -9.18 -17.95
N LEU A 119 52.58 -8.40 -17.48
CA LEU A 119 52.30 -7.14 -16.79
C LEU A 119 51.73 -6.06 -17.73
N ASN A 120 52.17 -6.02 -19.00
CA ASN A 120 51.60 -5.10 -19.99
C ASN A 120 50.20 -5.53 -20.43
N ILE A 121 49.89 -6.83 -20.50
CA ILE A 121 48.53 -7.32 -20.79
C ILE A 121 47.58 -7.03 -19.61
N LEU A 122 48.04 -7.11 -18.35
CA LEU A 122 47.27 -6.66 -17.18
C LEU A 122 47.10 -5.13 -17.11
N ALA A 123 48.05 -4.35 -17.67
CA ALA A 123 47.95 -2.90 -17.76
C ALA A 123 47.06 -2.40 -18.91
N LEU A 124 46.69 -3.29 -19.86
CA LEU A 124 45.77 -3.00 -20.97
C LEU A 124 44.36 -3.54 -20.75
N SER A 125 44.10 -4.25 -19.64
CA SER A 125 42.73 -4.55 -19.18
C SER A 125 42.25 -3.48 -18.20
N THR A 126 42.28 -2.21 -18.61
CA THR A 126 41.32 -1.26 -18.05
C THR A 126 39.98 -1.63 -18.65
N ALA A 127 39.24 -2.50 -17.98
CA ALA A 127 37.80 -2.52 -18.18
C ALA A 127 37.34 -1.10 -17.81
N GLU A 128 37.12 -0.26 -18.81
CA GLU A 128 36.35 0.96 -18.61
C GLU A 128 35.01 0.50 -18.08
N VAL A 129 34.80 0.71 -16.79
CA VAL A 129 33.48 0.69 -16.19
C VAL A 129 32.77 1.88 -16.81
N LEU A 130 32.16 1.65 -17.97
CA LEU A 130 31.20 2.58 -18.56
C LEU A 130 30.01 2.59 -17.62
N TYR A 131 30.01 3.55 -16.70
CA TYR A 131 28.81 3.96 -16.00
C TYR A 131 27.85 4.51 -17.05
N TYR A 132 26.94 3.68 -17.51
CA TYR A 132 25.73 4.19 -18.15
C TYR A 132 24.92 4.82 -17.02
N GLU A 133 24.99 6.14 -16.89
CA GLU A 133 23.93 6.87 -16.20
C GLU A 133 22.66 6.70 -17.04
N PHE A 134 21.94 5.61 -16.76
CA PHE A 134 20.52 5.57 -17.07
C PHE A 134 19.89 6.61 -16.14
N PHE A 135 19.66 7.80 -16.68
CA PHE A 135 18.72 8.76 -16.12
C PHE A 135 17.35 8.06 -16.08
N VAL A 136 17.07 7.36 -14.97
CA VAL A 136 15.70 7.10 -14.57
C VAL A 136 15.18 8.47 -14.15
N SER A 137 14.54 9.15 -15.09
CA SER A 137 13.77 10.35 -14.82
C SER A 137 12.58 9.97 -13.93
N SER A 138 12.83 9.91 -12.63
CA SER A 138 11.83 10.02 -11.58
C SER A 138 12.40 11.01 -10.58
N LEU A 139 11.76 12.16 -10.47
CA LEU A 139 12.28 13.34 -9.78
C LEU A 139 12.68 13.03 -8.32
N LEU A 140 13.96 13.29 -8.04
CA LEU A 140 14.65 13.36 -6.73
C LEU A 140 15.02 12.03 -6.05
N SER A 141 16.30 11.70 -6.28
CA SER A 141 17.17 10.78 -5.54
C SER A 141 17.32 11.16 -4.05
N PHE A 142 16.37 10.80 -3.20
CA PHE A 142 16.57 10.48 -1.78
C PHE A 142 15.43 9.56 -1.32
N PRO A 143 15.66 8.55 -0.46
CA PRO A 143 14.56 7.82 0.17
C PRO A 143 13.63 8.82 0.87
N PRO A 144 12.29 8.60 0.88
CA PRO A 144 11.38 9.45 1.62
C PRO A 144 11.87 9.60 3.06
N SER A 145 12.20 10.84 3.44
CA SER A 145 12.58 11.19 4.81
C SER A 145 11.32 11.55 5.58
N LEU A 146 11.07 10.82 6.66
CA LEU A 146 9.96 11.08 7.57
C LEU A 146 10.51 11.70 8.86
N PHE A 147 10.21 12.96 9.09
CA PHE A 147 10.59 13.68 10.30
C PHE A 147 9.45 13.65 11.30
N LEU A 148 9.61 12.86 12.37
CA LEU A 148 8.70 12.89 13.51
C LEU A 148 8.99 14.14 14.33
N GLN A 149 8.01 15.04 14.45
CA GLN A 149 8.16 16.30 15.14
C GLN A 149 6.86 16.74 15.82
N GLU A 150 6.99 17.52 16.88
CA GLU A 150 5.88 18.21 17.52
C GLU A 150 5.36 19.34 16.62
N SER A 151 4.05 19.39 16.40
CA SER A 151 3.42 20.43 15.57
C SER A 151 2.08 20.84 16.16
N GLN A 152 1.78 22.14 16.11
CA GLN A 152 0.56 22.69 16.68
C GLN A 152 -0.61 22.55 15.71
N PHE A 153 -1.69 21.93 16.18
CA PHE A 153 -2.93 21.81 15.43
C PHE A 153 -4.08 22.37 16.26
N THR A 154 -4.95 23.13 15.59
CA THR A 154 -6.18 23.65 16.16
C THR A 154 -7.36 22.87 15.60
N LYS A 155 -8.08 22.16 16.47
CA LYS A 155 -9.33 21.47 16.13
C LYS A 155 -10.30 21.64 17.28
N LEU A 156 -11.60 21.73 16.99
CA LEU A 156 -12.64 21.90 18.01
C LEU A 156 -12.42 23.12 18.95
N CYS A 157 -11.94 24.25 18.41
CA CYS A 157 -11.54 25.47 19.13
C CYS A 157 -10.38 25.30 20.14
N SER A 158 -9.65 24.19 20.11
CA SER A 158 -8.52 23.97 21.02
C SER A 158 -7.25 23.70 20.22
N THR A 159 -6.17 24.39 20.60
CA THR A 159 -4.84 24.19 20.04
C THR A 159 -4.04 23.30 20.98
N LYS A 160 -3.46 22.23 20.44
CA LYS A 160 -2.49 21.39 21.15
C LYS A 160 -1.31 21.05 20.25
N SER A 161 -0.18 20.73 20.88
CA SER A 161 0.93 20.07 20.18
C SER A 161 0.59 18.61 20.00
N ILE A 162 0.86 18.08 18.82
CA ILE A 162 0.79 16.65 18.53
C ILE A 162 2.04 16.21 17.80
N LEU A 163 2.41 14.95 18.01
CA LEU A 163 3.44 14.31 17.22
C LEU A 163 2.91 14.06 15.80
N THR A 164 3.65 14.52 14.80
CA THR A 164 3.30 14.44 13.37
C THR A 164 4.49 13.97 12.56
N VAL A 165 4.24 13.61 11.29
CA VAL A 165 5.29 13.31 10.32
C VAL A 165 5.36 14.44 9.31
N ASN A 166 6.53 15.05 9.14
CA ASN A 166 6.76 16.19 8.25
C ASN A 166 5.82 17.38 8.53
N GLY A 167 5.36 17.52 9.79
CA GLY A 167 4.43 18.58 10.20
C GLY A 167 2.99 18.42 9.71
N SER A 168 2.63 17.27 9.12
CA SER A 168 1.28 17.03 8.60
C SER A 168 0.50 16.02 9.44
N PHE A 169 -0.82 16.21 9.48
CA PHE A 169 -1.79 15.29 10.08
C PHE A 169 -3.01 15.16 9.15
N PRO A 170 -3.24 13.99 8.51
CA PRO A 170 -2.40 12.79 8.51
C PRO A 170 -0.99 13.02 7.98
N GLY A 171 -0.10 12.06 8.22
CA GLY A 171 1.24 12.03 7.65
C GLY A 171 1.24 11.90 6.13
N PRO A 172 2.41 12.10 5.49
CA PRO A 172 2.53 12.06 4.03
C PRO A 172 2.18 10.69 3.46
N GLU A 173 1.52 10.69 2.31
CA GLU A 173 1.32 9.47 1.52
C GLU A 173 2.63 9.05 0.86
N ILE A 174 2.96 7.76 0.97
CA ILE A 174 4.07 7.15 0.24
C ILE A 174 3.48 6.41 -0.94
N ARG A 175 3.94 6.73 -2.16
CA ARG A 175 3.50 6.10 -3.41
C ARG A 175 4.67 5.38 -4.06
N VAL A 176 4.46 4.11 -4.35
CA VAL A 176 5.45 3.19 -4.91
C VAL A 176 4.78 2.31 -5.96
N ARG A 177 5.53 1.48 -6.67
CA ARG A 177 5.00 0.50 -7.62
C ARG A 177 5.23 -0.90 -7.12
N ARG A 178 4.38 -1.82 -7.56
CA ARG A 178 4.56 -3.26 -7.30
C ARG A 178 5.97 -3.70 -7.73
N GLY A 179 6.64 -4.44 -6.84
CA GLY A 179 8.00 -4.93 -7.04
C GLY A 179 9.12 -3.94 -6.67
N ASP A 180 8.78 -2.74 -6.17
CA ASP A 180 9.79 -1.83 -5.62
C ASP A 180 10.29 -2.31 -4.25
N THR A 181 11.59 -2.17 -3.98
CA THR A 181 12.15 -2.16 -2.62
C THR A 181 12.19 -0.71 -2.12
N VAL A 182 11.53 -0.45 -1.00
CA VAL A 182 11.32 0.90 -0.48
C VAL A 182 12.16 1.12 0.76
N PHE A 183 13.03 2.12 0.71
CA PHE A 183 13.80 2.57 1.87
C PHE A 183 13.16 3.82 2.47
N VAL A 184 12.81 3.79 3.75
CA VAL A 184 12.17 4.93 4.44
C VAL A 184 13.00 5.33 5.65
N ASN A 185 13.66 6.49 5.57
CA ASN A 185 14.49 6.99 6.65
C ASN A 185 13.67 7.88 7.60
N VAL A 186 13.45 7.38 8.81
CA VAL A 186 12.66 8.04 9.85
C VAL A 186 13.57 8.73 10.84
N HIS A 187 13.43 10.03 10.97
CA HIS A 187 14.14 10.86 11.94
C HIS A 187 13.20 11.19 13.10
N ASN A 188 13.53 10.72 14.30
CA ASN A 188 12.76 11.05 15.49
C ASN A 188 13.27 12.34 16.13
N GLN A 189 12.60 13.47 15.87
CA GLN A 189 12.84 14.76 16.53
C GLN A 189 11.77 15.06 17.60
N GLY A 190 10.89 14.10 17.88
CA GLY A 190 9.91 14.18 18.96
C GLY A 190 10.52 13.88 20.33
N ASN A 191 9.68 13.95 21.36
CA ASN A 191 10.10 13.79 22.76
C ASN A 191 10.01 12.36 23.28
N HIS A 192 9.44 11.45 22.50
CA HIS A 192 9.19 10.06 22.89
C HIS A 192 9.79 9.10 21.88
N ALA A 193 10.13 7.90 22.34
CA ALA A 193 10.55 6.84 21.45
C ALA A 193 9.36 6.32 20.62
N VAL A 194 9.58 6.09 19.33
CA VAL A 194 8.52 5.70 18.37
C VAL A 194 9.03 4.59 17.48
N SER A 195 8.16 3.62 17.20
CA SER A 195 8.34 2.67 16.10
C SER A 195 7.16 2.76 15.15
N LEU A 196 7.40 2.51 13.86
CA LEU A 196 6.38 2.52 12.82
C LEU A 196 6.07 1.08 12.37
N LYS A 197 4.80 0.84 12.06
CA LYS A 197 4.29 -0.37 11.45
C LYS A 197 3.80 -0.05 10.05
N TRP A 198 4.04 -0.97 9.13
CA TRP A 198 3.57 -0.92 7.74
C TRP A 198 2.47 -1.96 7.60
N GLU A 199 1.22 -1.53 7.79
CA GLU A 199 0.08 -2.43 7.92
C GLU A 199 -0.24 -3.10 6.58
N GLY A 200 -0.27 -4.44 6.56
CA GLY A 200 -0.66 -5.24 5.40
C GLY A 200 0.46 -5.63 4.43
N VAL A 201 1.71 -5.24 4.69
CA VAL A 201 2.89 -5.80 4.00
C VAL A 201 3.13 -7.23 4.51
N LYS A 202 3.20 -8.21 3.60
CA LYS A 202 3.12 -9.64 3.89
C LYS A 202 4.47 -10.24 4.33
N ASP A 203 5.62 -9.69 3.92
CA ASP A 203 6.93 -10.26 4.21
C ASP A 203 8.03 -9.22 4.56
N SER A 204 8.85 -9.63 5.55
CA SER A 204 10.06 -9.02 6.13
C SER A 204 10.34 -7.52 5.91
N ILE A 205 9.76 -6.65 6.74
CA ILE A 205 10.28 -5.29 6.91
C ILE A 205 11.48 -5.31 7.88
N ASP A 206 12.67 -4.93 7.41
CA ASP A 206 13.80 -4.71 8.32
C ASP A 206 13.52 -3.51 9.23
N GLY A 207 13.68 -3.73 10.53
CA GLY A 207 13.34 -2.76 11.56
C GLY A 207 11.88 -2.73 12.02
N SER A 208 11.07 -3.75 11.70
CA SER A 208 9.67 -3.87 12.22
C SER A 208 9.51 -3.66 13.73
N ASN A 209 10.57 -3.96 14.50
CA ASN A 209 10.59 -3.82 15.96
C ASN A 209 11.52 -2.69 16.43
N GLU A 210 12.03 -1.86 15.51
CA GLU A 210 12.99 -0.83 15.86
C GLU A 210 12.33 0.32 16.60
N LEU A 211 12.82 0.59 17.82
CA LEU A 211 12.35 1.68 18.65
C LEU A 211 13.29 2.88 18.52
N ILE A 212 12.89 3.85 17.68
CA ILE A 212 13.70 5.02 17.36
C ILE A 212 13.64 6.00 18.53
N GLN A 213 14.77 6.18 19.22
CA GLN A 213 14.88 7.12 20.33
C GLN A 213 14.85 8.59 19.87
N PRO A 214 14.42 9.54 20.71
CA PRO A 214 14.55 10.97 20.44
C PRO A 214 15.96 11.37 19.99
N GLY A 215 16.04 12.19 18.94
CA GLY A 215 17.29 12.63 18.31
C GLY A 215 18.01 11.57 17.48
N ARG A 216 17.40 10.38 17.28
CA ARG A 216 17.96 9.30 16.46
C ARG A 216 17.18 9.11 15.17
N ASN A 217 17.73 8.33 14.26
CA ASN A 217 17.09 7.93 13.03
C ASN A 217 17.25 6.44 12.77
N PHE A 218 16.38 5.92 11.92
CA PHE A 218 16.44 4.54 11.43
C PHE A 218 15.88 4.48 10.02
N THR A 219 16.45 3.61 9.17
CA THR A 219 15.95 3.39 7.81
C THR A 219 15.27 2.03 7.74
N TYR A 220 13.96 2.03 7.48
CA TYR A 220 13.21 0.83 7.18
C TYR A 220 13.51 0.40 5.74
N GLU A 221 13.69 -0.90 5.55
CA GLU A 221 13.73 -1.54 4.23
C GLU A 221 12.48 -2.39 4.09
N ILE A 222 11.65 -2.06 3.09
CA ILE A 222 10.35 -2.66 2.84
C ILE A 222 10.43 -3.32 1.47
N GLU A 223 10.43 -4.64 1.44
CA GLU A 223 10.38 -5.42 0.21
C GLU A 223 8.91 -5.66 -0.15
N LEU A 224 8.47 -5.16 -1.31
CA LEU A 224 7.14 -5.43 -1.82
C LEU A 224 7.18 -6.65 -2.74
N GLU A 225 6.28 -7.58 -2.51
CA GLU A 225 6.10 -8.77 -3.33
C GLU A 225 4.90 -8.55 -4.26
N ASP A 226 3.78 -9.20 -3.94
CA ASP A 226 2.57 -9.21 -4.76
C ASP A 226 1.57 -8.10 -4.37
N GLU A 227 1.84 -7.33 -3.30
CA GLU A 227 0.95 -6.27 -2.83
C GLU A 227 0.64 -5.25 -3.94
N ILE A 228 -0.62 -4.82 -4.00
CA ILE A 228 -1.10 -3.79 -4.93
C ILE A 228 -2.32 -3.05 -4.38
N GLY A 229 -2.51 -1.80 -4.78
CA GLY A 229 -3.62 -0.99 -4.30
C GLY A 229 -3.18 -0.19 -3.09
N THR A 230 -3.95 -0.26 -2.00
CA THR A 230 -3.74 0.62 -0.84
C THR A 230 -3.46 -0.16 0.44
N LEU A 231 -2.39 0.24 1.11
CA LEU A 231 -2.01 -0.08 2.48
C LEU A 231 -1.81 1.24 3.25
N TRP A 232 -1.29 1.16 4.47
CA TRP A 232 -1.03 2.33 5.29
C TRP A 232 0.07 2.05 6.32
N TRP A 233 0.65 3.10 6.86
CA TRP A 233 1.65 3.03 7.92
C TRP A 233 1.18 3.83 9.12
N HIS A 234 1.59 3.42 10.32
CA HIS A 234 1.24 4.11 11.56
C HIS A 234 2.24 3.82 12.69
N ALA A 235 2.26 4.64 13.73
CA ALA A 235 3.01 4.32 14.93
C ALA A 235 2.44 3.09 15.63
N THR A 236 3.29 2.24 16.22
CA THR A 236 2.85 1.01 16.90
C THR A 236 2.12 1.29 18.22
N SER A 237 2.48 2.37 18.92
CA SER A 237 1.81 2.76 20.16
C SER A 237 0.44 3.37 19.85
N ALA A 238 -0.59 2.91 20.55
CA ALA A 238 -1.97 3.36 20.31
C ALA A 238 -2.13 4.88 20.43
N TRP A 239 -1.44 5.50 21.39
CA TRP A 239 -1.51 6.95 21.59
C TRP A 239 -0.85 7.74 20.46
N ALA A 240 0.28 7.28 19.91
CA ALA A 240 0.94 7.97 18.80
C ALA A 240 0.24 7.66 17.47
N ALA A 241 -0.33 6.46 17.31
CA ALA A 241 -1.05 6.05 16.10
C ALA A 241 -2.22 6.99 15.78
N ALA A 242 -2.83 7.63 16.79
CA ALA A 242 -3.90 8.61 16.60
C ALA A 242 -3.48 9.81 15.73
N THR A 243 -2.19 10.16 15.69
CA THR A 243 -1.68 11.33 14.92
C THR A 243 -0.52 11.00 13.98
N VAL A 244 0.18 9.89 14.21
CA VAL A 244 1.29 9.39 13.40
C VAL A 244 0.80 8.21 12.57
N HIS A 245 0.20 8.53 11.42
CA HIS A 245 -0.23 7.56 10.41
C HIS A 245 -0.30 8.22 9.03
N GLY A 246 -0.23 7.43 7.97
CA GLY A 246 -0.36 7.89 6.59
C GLY A 246 -0.60 6.75 5.62
N ALA A 247 -0.97 7.07 4.39
CA ALA A 247 -1.25 6.08 3.36
C ALA A 247 0.04 5.52 2.73
N PHE A 248 -0.02 4.26 2.30
CA PHE A 248 1.04 3.57 1.56
C PHE A 248 0.42 2.94 0.31
N VAL A 249 0.57 3.61 -0.83
CA VAL A 249 -0.10 3.26 -2.08
C VAL A 249 0.88 2.53 -3.00
N ILE A 250 0.49 1.33 -3.41
CA ILE A 250 1.22 0.49 -4.36
C ILE A 250 0.49 0.52 -5.70
N LEU A 251 1.06 1.24 -6.66
CA LEU A 251 0.56 1.33 -8.01
C LEU A 251 0.92 0.07 -8.82
N PRO A 252 0.17 -0.25 -9.90
CA PRO A 252 0.60 -1.24 -10.88
C PRO A 252 2.05 -0.97 -11.35
N ALA A 253 2.76 -2.02 -11.71
CA ALA A 253 4.06 -1.88 -12.37
C ALA A 253 3.94 -1.04 -13.65
N ALA A 254 5.03 -0.44 -14.13
CA ALA A 254 4.99 0.45 -15.29
C ALA A 254 4.47 -0.22 -16.59
N ASN A 255 4.50 -1.55 -16.64
CA ASN A 255 4.05 -2.40 -17.73
C ASN A 255 2.74 -3.16 -17.40
N GLU A 256 2.05 -2.77 -16.34
CA GLU A 256 0.80 -3.40 -15.89
C GLU A 256 -0.33 -2.36 -15.87
N ASP A 257 -1.51 -2.78 -16.32
CA ASP A 257 -2.73 -1.98 -16.25
C ASP A 257 -3.60 -2.42 -15.06
N TYR A 258 -4.47 -1.54 -14.60
CA TYR A 258 -5.52 -1.93 -13.65
C TYR A 258 -6.45 -3.00 -14.28
N PRO A 259 -6.98 -3.94 -13.49
CA PRO A 259 -7.96 -4.94 -13.96
C PRO A 259 -9.38 -4.36 -14.14
N PHE A 260 -9.51 -3.03 -14.09
CA PHE A 260 -10.72 -2.24 -14.24
C PHE A 260 -10.39 -0.99 -15.08
N PRO A 261 -11.39 -0.27 -15.62
CA PRO A 261 -11.15 0.92 -16.42
C PRO A 261 -10.24 1.92 -15.69
N ALA A 262 -9.22 2.43 -16.39
CA ALA A 262 -8.25 3.33 -15.80
C ALA A 262 -8.95 4.58 -15.22
N PRO A 263 -8.76 4.89 -13.93
CA PRO A 263 -9.40 6.04 -13.31
C PRO A 263 -8.80 7.34 -13.86
N THR A 264 -9.60 8.40 -13.94
CA THR A 264 -9.18 9.77 -14.26
C THR A 264 -8.13 10.25 -13.27
N SER A 265 -8.35 9.96 -11.99
CA SER A 265 -7.46 10.26 -10.87
C SER A 265 -7.80 9.33 -9.70
N ASP A 266 -6.87 9.15 -8.77
CA ASP A 266 -7.13 8.51 -7.49
C ASP A 266 -7.08 9.53 -6.34
N GLN A 267 -7.87 9.27 -5.30
CA GLN A 267 -7.99 10.13 -4.12
C GLN A 267 -7.96 9.29 -2.86
N THR A 268 -7.12 9.68 -1.91
CA THR A 268 -6.97 8.98 -0.63
C THR A 268 -7.82 9.63 0.45
N ILE A 269 -8.57 8.81 1.17
CA ILE A 269 -9.43 9.20 2.28
C ILE A 269 -9.01 8.41 3.52
N ILE A 270 -8.44 9.10 4.50
CA ILE A 270 -8.09 8.54 5.80
C ILE A 270 -9.14 8.97 6.80
N LEU A 271 -9.84 7.99 7.37
CA LEU A 271 -10.72 8.19 8.51
C LEU A 271 -9.88 8.11 9.78
N GLY A 272 -9.91 9.17 10.58
CA GLY A 272 -9.13 9.28 11.81
C GLY A 272 -9.97 9.77 12.99
N GLU A 273 -9.32 9.90 14.13
CA GLU A 273 -9.91 10.36 15.38
C GLU A 273 -9.12 11.53 15.97
N TRP A 274 -9.81 12.35 16.75
CA TRP A 274 -9.25 13.51 17.43
C TRP A 274 -9.71 13.53 18.89
N PHE A 275 -8.74 13.74 19.77
CA PHE A 275 -8.94 13.89 21.22
C PHE A 275 -8.57 15.32 21.59
N ARG A 276 -9.34 15.99 22.44
CA ARG A 276 -8.98 17.30 23.01
C ARG A 276 -7.80 17.15 23.97
N GLU A 277 -7.84 16.11 24.78
CA GLU A 277 -6.75 15.77 25.69
C GLU A 277 -5.57 15.17 24.91
N GLU A 278 -4.38 15.34 25.47
CA GLU A 278 -3.18 14.71 24.94
C GLU A 278 -3.21 13.22 25.29
N LEU A 279 -3.10 12.37 24.26
CA LEU A 279 -2.93 10.95 24.48
C LEU A 279 -1.48 10.70 24.88
N THR A 280 -1.28 10.10 26.04
CA THR A 280 0.04 9.70 26.52
C THR A 280 0.15 8.19 26.60
N GLU A 281 1.36 7.69 26.83
CA GLU A 281 1.59 6.26 27.09
C GLU A 281 0.81 5.73 28.31
N ALA A 282 0.36 6.60 29.23
CA ALA A 282 -0.53 6.21 30.33
C ALA A 282 -1.97 5.90 29.86
N ASN A 283 -2.38 6.44 28.72
CA ASN A 283 -3.71 6.25 28.12
C ASN A 283 -3.71 5.03 27.18
N GLN A 284 -3.21 3.88 27.65
CA GLN A 284 -2.94 2.69 26.82
C GLN A 284 -4.19 2.11 26.14
N THR A 285 -5.38 2.38 26.66
CA THR A 285 -6.64 1.87 26.13
C THR A 285 -7.53 3.02 25.66
N ILE A 286 -7.58 3.22 24.35
CA ILE A 286 -8.58 4.07 23.70
C ILE A 286 -9.88 3.26 23.58
N ALA A 287 -10.88 3.55 24.40
CA ALA A 287 -12.17 2.85 24.32
C ALA A 287 -12.95 3.26 23.05
N PRO A 288 -13.77 2.38 22.45
CA PRO A 288 -14.68 2.78 21.38
C PRO A 288 -15.54 3.98 21.79
N GLY A 289 -15.69 4.96 20.88
CA GLY A 289 -16.46 6.18 21.13
C GLY A 289 -15.85 7.18 22.11
N SER A 290 -14.59 6.99 22.54
CA SER A 290 -13.90 7.95 23.43
C SER A 290 -13.34 9.18 22.72
N ALA A 291 -13.29 9.18 21.37
CA ALA A 291 -12.84 10.32 20.59
C ALA A 291 -13.82 11.51 20.71
N ASP A 292 -13.27 12.72 20.88
CA ASP A 292 -14.03 13.96 20.87
C ASP A 292 -14.56 14.31 19.47
N ALA A 293 -13.83 13.89 18.44
CA ALA A 293 -14.27 13.98 17.05
C ALA A 293 -13.65 12.88 16.18
N TYR A 294 -14.37 12.52 15.13
CA TYR A 294 -13.82 11.81 13.99
C TYR A 294 -13.40 12.80 12.90
N THR A 295 -12.51 12.38 12.03
CA THR A 295 -11.97 13.22 10.96
C THR A 295 -11.91 12.50 9.62
N ILE A 296 -12.04 13.26 8.55
CA ILE A 296 -11.74 12.85 7.17
C ILE A 296 -10.48 13.61 6.76
N ASN A 297 -9.38 12.91 6.49
CA ASN A 297 -8.09 13.53 6.17
C ASN A 297 -7.70 14.63 7.20
N GLY A 298 -7.88 14.35 8.50
CA GLY A 298 -7.55 15.28 9.60
C GLY A 298 -8.55 16.42 9.81
N HIS A 299 -9.63 16.47 9.04
CA HIS A 299 -10.67 17.50 9.09
C HIS A 299 -11.94 16.97 9.79
N PRO A 300 -12.37 17.56 10.93
CA PRO A 300 -13.56 17.11 11.65
C PRO A 300 -14.86 17.30 10.86
N GLY A 301 -14.91 18.29 9.98
CA GLY A 301 -16.10 18.70 9.26
C GLY A 301 -16.89 19.80 9.97
N GLU A 302 -18.12 20.01 9.52
CA GLU A 302 -19.05 21.08 9.93
C GLU A 302 -19.98 20.66 11.08
N THR A 303 -20.07 19.37 11.34
CA THR A 303 -20.95 18.78 12.37
C THR A 303 -20.45 19.03 13.79
N TYR A 304 -19.17 19.35 13.94
CA TYR A 304 -18.57 19.73 15.21
C TYR A 304 -18.62 21.26 15.37
N GLY A 305 -18.96 21.73 16.57
CA GLY A 305 -18.83 23.16 16.87
C GLY A 305 -17.38 23.62 16.64
N CYS A 306 -17.21 24.87 16.18
CA CYS A 306 -15.95 25.52 15.78
C CYS A 306 -15.59 25.39 14.30
N SER A 307 -16.24 26.22 13.47
CA SER A 307 -16.46 26.06 12.03
C SER A 307 -15.43 26.70 11.09
N ASN A 308 -14.24 27.12 11.54
CA ASN A 308 -13.27 27.74 10.64
C ASN A 308 -12.36 26.68 9.99
N ASP A 309 -12.54 26.48 8.69
CA ASP A 309 -11.65 25.70 7.79
C ASP A 309 -11.42 24.24 8.25
N THR A 310 -12.52 23.59 8.63
CA THR A 310 -12.50 22.24 9.23
C THR A 310 -13.00 21.14 8.31
N THR A 311 -13.32 21.41 7.05
CA THR A 311 -14.00 20.46 6.15
C THR A 311 -13.08 20.07 4.99
N TYR A 312 -12.85 18.78 4.82
CA TYR A 312 -12.11 18.26 3.68
C TYR A 312 -12.94 18.40 2.40
N GLU A 313 -12.33 18.87 1.31
CA GLU A 313 -12.95 18.95 -0.01
C GLU A 313 -12.24 18.04 -1.03
N MET A 314 -13.02 17.25 -1.78
CA MET A 314 -12.58 16.45 -2.93
C MET A 314 -13.22 17.03 -4.19
N GLN A 315 -12.42 17.42 -5.18
CA GLN A 315 -12.92 17.93 -6.45
C GLN A 315 -13.05 16.81 -7.49
N VAL A 316 -14.14 16.84 -8.25
CA VAL A 316 -14.40 15.88 -9.34
C VAL A 316 -14.95 16.58 -10.58
N ASP A 317 -14.54 16.11 -11.75
CA ASP A 317 -15.08 16.51 -13.04
C ASP A 317 -16.26 15.62 -13.38
N TYR A 318 -17.29 16.22 -14.00
CA TYR A 318 -18.47 15.49 -14.46
C TYR A 318 -18.09 14.35 -15.42
N GLU A 319 -18.70 13.18 -15.24
CA GLU A 319 -18.39 11.90 -15.93
C GLU A 319 -16.99 11.33 -15.64
N GLY A 320 -16.22 11.90 -14.70
CA GLY A 320 -14.94 11.34 -14.27
C GLY A 320 -15.09 10.05 -13.44
N LEU A 321 -14.15 9.13 -13.63
CA LEU A 321 -14.03 7.90 -12.85
C LEU A 321 -12.90 8.05 -11.83
N TYR A 322 -13.21 7.96 -10.54
CA TYR A 322 -12.24 8.17 -9.46
C TYR A 322 -11.98 6.89 -8.69
N LEU A 323 -10.70 6.55 -8.49
CA LEU A 323 -10.31 5.50 -7.56
C LEU A 323 -10.16 6.12 -6.16
N VAL A 324 -11.13 5.88 -5.29
CA VAL A 324 -11.16 6.38 -3.92
C VAL A 324 -10.60 5.30 -3.00
N ARG A 325 -9.50 5.62 -2.31
CA ARG A 325 -8.76 4.73 -1.42
C ARG A 325 -9.12 5.05 0.03
N VAL A 326 -10.01 4.27 0.63
CA VAL A 326 -10.56 4.56 1.97
C VAL A 326 -9.84 3.73 3.03
N ILE A 327 -9.20 4.40 3.97
CA ILE A 327 -8.43 3.80 5.08
C ILE A 327 -9.14 4.12 6.39
N ASN A 328 -9.46 3.10 7.19
CA ASN A 328 -9.91 3.29 8.56
C ASN A 328 -8.73 3.24 9.55
N ALA A 329 -8.16 4.40 9.87
CA ALA A 329 -7.06 4.56 10.81
C ALA A 329 -7.52 4.75 12.27
N ILE A 330 -8.82 4.54 12.56
CA ILE A 330 -9.38 4.64 13.91
C ILE A 330 -9.14 3.32 14.66
N ALA A 331 -8.65 3.39 15.90
CA ALA A 331 -8.12 2.24 16.60
C ALA A 331 -9.17 1.17 16.93
N ASN A 332 -10.36 1.57 17.38
CA ASN A 332 -11.34 0.67 18.01
C ASN A 332 -12.79 0.89 17.54
N GLU A 333 -12.99 1.44 16.35
CA GLU A 333 -14.33 1.71 15.82
C GLU A 333 -14.52 1.22 14.39
N THR A 334 -15.69 0.62 14.12
CA THR A 334 -16.11 0.27 12.76
C THR A 334 -16.82 1.46 12.15
N MET A 335 -16.31 1.98 11.04
CA MET A 335 -16.84 3.17 10.38
C MET A 335 -17.74 2.82 9.21
N VAL A 336 -18.86 3.53 9.12
CA VAL A 336 -19.70 3.57 7.92
C VAL A 336 -19.36 4.82 7.12
N PHE A 337 -18.87 4.64 5.91
CA PHE A 337 -18.47 5.69 4.98
C PHE A 337 -19.41 5.75 3.77
N GLY A 338 -19.72 6.95 3.30
CA GLY A 338 -20.50 7.12 2.07
C GLY A 338 -20.45 8.54 1.50
N VAL A 339 -20.80 8.66 0.23
CA VAL A 339 -20.93 9.94 -0.47
C VAL A 339 -22.38 10.09 -0.93
N ALA A 340 -23.01 11.20 -0.58
CA ALA A 340 -24.42 11.44 -0.88
C ALA A 340 -24.69 11.30 -2.39
N SER A 341 -25.73 10.54 -2.75
CA SER A 341 -26.16 10.28 -4.14
C SER A 341 -25.10 9.59 -5.03
N HIS A 342 -24.04 9.00 -4.46
CA HIS A 342 -23.06 8.23 -5.22
C HIS A 342 -23.01 6.80 -4.71
N SER A 343 -22.85 5.87 -5.63
CA SER A 343 -22.55 4.47 -5.35
C SER A 343 -21.07 4.18 -5.61
N PHE A 344 -20.63 3.04 -5.10
CA PHE A 344 -19.25 2.58 -5.17
C PHE A 344 -19.19 1.21 -5.85
N THR A 345 -18.14 0.99 -6.62
CA THR A 345 -17.71 -0.35 -7.02
C THR A 345 -16.45 -0.71 -6.26
N ILE A 346 -16.51 -1.67 -5.35
CA ILE A 346 -15.33 -2.18 -4.65
C ILE A 346 -14.45 -2.90 -5.67
N VAL A 347 -13.16 -2.57 -5.70
CA VAL A 347 -12.17 -3.13 -6.65
C VAL A 347 -10.92 -3.67 -5.97
N GLY A 348 -10.67 -3.32 -4.71
CA GLY A 348 -9.55 -3.82 -3.95
C GLY A 348 -9.77 -3.71 -2.45
N GLN A 349 -9.02 -4.51 -1.70
CA GLN A 349 -9.06 -4.51 -0.24
C GLN A 349 -7.68 -4.91 0.31
N SER A 350 -7.15 -4.13 1.26
CA SER A 350 -5.93 -4.46 2.01
C SER A 350 -4.75 -4.94 1.16
N GLY A 351 -4.38 -4.18 0.13
CA GLY A 351 -3.19 -4.50 -0.68
C GLY A 351 -3.41 -5.61 -1.71
N ASP A 352 -4.65 -5.92 -2.09
CA ASP A 352 -4.95 -6.85 -3.17
C ASP A 352 -6.22 -6.43 -3.96
N TYR A 353 -6.32 -6.88 -5.21
CA TYR A 353 -7.53 -6.73 -6.00
C TYR A 353 -8.63 -7.67 -5.50
N SER A 354 -9.88 -7.23 -5.59
CA SER A 354 -11.03 -8.02 -5.17
C SER A 354 -12.03 -8.20 -6.30
N ARG A 355 -12.95 -9.16 -6.13
CA ARG A 355 -14.07 -9.30 -7.07
C ARG A 355 -14.95 -8.06 -6.97
N ARG A 356 -15.23 -7.46 -8.12
CA ARG A 356 -16.10 -6.28 -8.23
C ARG A 356 -17.44 -6.51 -7.54
N SER A 357 -17.81 -5.58 -6.65
CA SER A 357 -19.10 -5.57 -5.97
C SER A 357 -19.62 -4.15 -5.78
N PHE A 358 -20.93 -3.98 -5.86
CA PHE A 358 -21.60 -2.68 -5.80
C PHE A 358 -22.16 -2.40 -4.42
N THR A 359 -22.03 -1.16 -3.95
CA THR A 359 -22.62 -0.71 -2.69
C THR A 359 -22.83 0.79 -2.67
N ASN A 360 -23.77 1.27 -1.86
CA ASN A 360 -23.98 2.72 -1.64
C ASN A 360 -23.19 3.25 -0.43
N SER A 361 -22.64 2.36 0.39
CA SER A 361 -21.86 2.70 1.58
C SER A 361 -20.85 1.61 1.92
N LEU A 362 -19.73 2.00 2.50
CA LEU A 362 -18.71 1.09 3.00
C LEU A 362 -18.86 0.92 4.51
N THR A 363 -18.65 -0.29 5.00
CA THR A 363 -18.49 -0.56 6.44
C THR A 363 -17.09 -1.13 6.64
N LEU A 364 -16.22 -0.33 7.26
CA LEU A 364 -14.80 -0.64 7.44
C LEU A 364 -14.53 -0.93 8.92
N ALA A 365 -14.06 -2.13 9.24
CA ALA A 365 -13.53 -2.44 10.57
C ALA A 365 -12.23 -1.64 10.85
N PRO A 366 -11.77 -1.54 12.11
CA PRO A 366 -10.47 -0.95 12.40
C PRO A 366 -9.35 -1.53 11.52
N ALA A 367 -8.42 -0.68 11.09
CA ALA A 367 -7.29 -1.00 10.22
C ALA A 367 -7.64 -1.50 8.79
N GLN A 368 -8.93 -1.59 8.43
CA GLN A 368 -9.31 -1.99 7.08
C GLN A 368 -9.10 -0.87 6.06
N VAL A 369 -8.72 -1.30 4.85
CA VAL A 369 -8.53 -0.46 3.69
C VAL A 369 -9.35 -1.01 2.54
N VAL A 370 -10.13 -0.16 1.87
CA VAL A 370 -10.97 -0.54 0.73
C VAL A 370 -10.77 0.45 -0.41
N ASP A 371 -10.47 -0.08 -1.59
CA ASP A 371 -10.36 0.67 -2.83
C ASP A 371 -11.67 0.57 -3.61
N VAL A 372 -12.25 1.72 -3.95
CA VAL A 372 -13.52 1.80 -4.68
C VAL A 372 -13.45 2.71 -5.88
N LEU A 373 -14.19 2.37 -6.92
CA LEU A 373 -14.49 3.30 -8.00
C LEU A 373 -15.74 4.12 -7.67
N LEU A 374 -15.64 5.44 -7.83
CA LEU A 374 -16.74 6.40 -7.77
C LEU A 374 -16.88 7.08 -9.14
N CYS A 375 -18.07 7.01 -9.72
CA CYS A 375 -18.41 7.74 -10.94
C CYS A 375 -19.05 9.09 -10.58
N ALA A 376 -18.48 10.18 -11.09
CA ALA A 376 -19.02 11.53 -10.90
C ALA A 376 -20.13 11.83 -11.92
N ASN A 377 -21.25 11.10 -11.82
CA ASN A 377 -22.36 11.16 -12.78
C ASN A 377 -23.61 11.94 -12.29
N GLN A 378 -23.49 12.65 -11.17
CA GLN A 378 -24.57 13.43 -10.59
C GLN A 378 -24.62 14.85 -11.15
N ASN A 379 -25.72 15.58 -10.88
CA ASN A 379 -25.84 16.98 -11.28
C ASN A 379 -24.69 17.80 -10.67
N VAL A 380 -24.15 18.76 -11.41
CA VAL A 380 -23.09 19.66 -10.91
C VAL A 380 -23.56 20.36 -9.64
N GLY A 381 -22.80 20.15 -8.56
CA GLY A 381 -23.11 20.67 -7.24
C GLY A 381 -22.12 20.17 -6.18
N HIS A 382 -22.58 20.14 -4.94
CA HIS A 382 -21.82 19.65 -3.79
C HIS A 382 -22.57 18.51 -3.13
N TYR A 383 -21.85 17.46 -2.77
CA TYR A 383 -22.39 16.27 -2.13
C TYR A 383 -21.58 16.00 -0.87
N TYR A 384 -22.27 15.71 0.23
CA TYR A 384 -21.57 15.39 1.47
C TYR A 384 -20.87 14.04 1.37
N ILE A 385 -19.58 14.03 1.70
CA ILE A 385 -18.85 12.85 2.11
C ILE A 385 -19.13 12.69 3.61
N THR A 386 -19.50 11.50 4.07
CA THR A 386 -19.85 11.25 5.46
C THR A 386 -19.13 10.01 5.97
N ALA A 387 -18.62 10.09 7.20
CA ALA A 387 -18.17 8.93 7.95
C ALA A 387 -18.73 8.98 9.37
N ARG A 388 -19.23 7.86 9.85
CA ARG A 388 -19.80 7.75 11.19
C ARG A 388 -19.44 6.41 11.84
N PRO A 389 -19.29 6.36 13.17
CA PRO A 389 -19.13 5.12 13.89
C PRO A 389 -20.39 4.25 13.77
N SER A 390 -20.22 2.95 13.90
CA SER A 390 -21.35 2.01 14.00
C SER A 390 -21.98 2.05 15.39
N SER A 391 -21.20 2.40 16.41
CA SER A 391 -21.60 2.43 17.83
C SER A 391 -22.21 3.76 18.29
N GLY A 392 -22.00 4.86 17.58
CA GLY A 392 -22.19 6.22 18.11
C GLY A 392 -22.87 7.22 17.17
N ALA A 393 -23.02 8.46 17.65
CA ALA A 393 -23.75 9.53 16.97
C ALA A 393 -22.86 10.61 16.33
N HIS A 394 -21.57 10.66 16.64
CA HIS A 394 -20.66 11.68 16.10
C HIS A 394 -20.35 11.39 14.63
N ILE A 395 -20.83 12.26 13.74
CA ILE A 395 -20.61 12.16 12.29
C ILE A 395 -19.50 13.14 11.94
N THR A 396 -18.55 12.74 11.09
CA THR A 396 -17.64 13.66 10.41
C THR A 396 -18.04 13.77 8.95
N ASN A 397 -17.87 14.94 8.35
CA ASN A 397 -18.23 15.19 6.97
C ASN A 397 -17.13 15.94 6.19
N GLY A 398 -17.13 15.68 4.89
CA GLY A 398 -16.38 16.40 3.87
C GLY A 398 -17.30 16.77 2.72
N ILE A 399 -16.76 17.41 1.68
CA ILE A 399 -17.52 17.85 0.52
C ILE A 399 -16.89 17.27 -0.75
N LEU A 400 -17.69 16.55 -1.54
CA LEU A 400 -17.36 16.23 -2.92
C LEU A 400 -17.94 17.35 -3.81
N ARG A 401 -17.06 18.07 -4.51
CA ARG A 401 -17.37 19.28 -5.28
C ARG A 401 -17.18 19.02 -6.77
N TYR A 402 -18.25 19.17 -7.53
CA TYR A 402 -18.17 19.10 -8.99
C TYR A 402 -17.54 20.36 -9.57
N THR A 403 -16.56 20.20 -10.44
CA THR A 403 -15.92 21.27 -11.22
C THR A 403 -16.51 21.31 -12.62
N THR A 404 -16.73 22.53 -13.14
CA THR A 404 -17.26 22.79 -14.49
C THR A 404 -16.18 23.07 -15.51
N THR A 405 -14.91 22.81 -15.19
CA THR A 405 -13.79 22.92 -16.11
C THR A 405 -13.91 21.85 -17.19
N SER A 406 -14.77 22.13 -18.17
CA SER A 406 -14.58 21.66 -19.54
C SER A 406 -13.19 22.13 -19.94
N SER A 407 -12.23 21.22 -19.95
CA SER A 407 -11.03 21.38 -20.76
C SER A 407 -11.48 21.45 -22.22
N LEU A 408 -11.83 22.68 -22.64
CA LEU A 408 -11.81 23.07 -24.03
C LEU A 408 -10.35 23.00 -24.47
N ILE A 409 -9.93 21.82 -24.93
CA ILE A 409 -8.72 21.64 -25.73
C ILE A 409 -9.11 20.89 -27.00
#